data_AF-A0A958ZCY5-F1
#
_entry.id   AF-A0A958ZCY5-F1
#
_cell.length_a   1.000
_cell.length_b   1.000
_cell.length_c   1.000
_cell.angle_alpha   90.00
_cell.angle_beta   90.00
_cell.angle_gamma   90.00
#
_symmetry.space_group_name_H-M   'P 1'
#
loop_
_entity.id
_entity.type
_entity.pdbx_description
1 polymer ?
#
loop_
_entity_poly.entity_id
_entity_poly.type
_entity_poly.pdbx_seq_one_letter_code
_entity_poly.pdbx_strand_id
1 'polypeptide(L)'
;KKGDEISLKMFFDEKNYTFKLKFLGRETINTKFGKVATAKFRPYVQSGRVFKEEESLTVWVSDDKNKIPLLIKASLAVGSLRADLDAYKGLANSFPIIFD
;
A
#
# COMPACT_ATOMS: atom_id res chain seq x y z
N LYS A 1 4.51 -7.42 13.45
CA LYS A 1 4.62 -8.79 12.91
C LYS A 1 3.51 -9.02 11.88
N LYS A 2 3.63 -10.03 11.02
CA LYS A 2 2.57 -10.33 10.04
C LYS A 2 1.25 -10.55 10.79
N GLY A 3 0.19 -9.89 10.35
CA GLY A 3 -1.11 -9.90 11.02
C GLY A 3 -1.34 -8.73 11.98
N ASP A 4 -0.31 -7.97 12.34
CA ASP A 4 -0.46 -6.78 13.20
C ASP A 4 -1.33 -5.73 12.51
N GLU A 5 -2.14 -5.06 13.33
CA GLU A 5 -2.97 -3.94 12.91
C GLU A 5 -2.39 -2.65 13.48
N ILE A 6 -2.24 -1.66 12.61
CA ILE A 6 -1.81 -0.31 12.95
C ILE A 6 -3.05 0.57 12.85
N SER A 7 -3.42 1.20 13.96
CA SER A 7 -4.49 2.20 13.99
C SER A 7 -3.88 3.59 13.98
N LEU A 8 -4.25 4.40 12.99
CA LEU A 8 -3.82 5.77 12.81
C LEU A 8 -5.04 6.69 12.95
N LYS A 9 -4.93 7.74 13.76
CA LYS A 9 -5.91 8.82 13.75
C LYS A 9 -5.53 9.76 12.62
N MET A 10 -6.36 9.83 11.59
CA MET A 10 -6.18 10.74 10.45
C MET A 10 -7.22 11.85 10.50
N PHE A 11 -6.80 13.07 10.19
CA PHE A 11 -7.72 14.18 9.95
C PHE A 11 -7.86 14.36 8.43
N PHE A 12 -9.07 14.19 7.92
CA PHE A 12 -9.38 14.25 6.50
C PHE A 12 -10.80 14.80 6.36
N ASP A 13 -11.10 15.55 5.30
CA ASP A 13 -12.47 16.08 5.06
C ASP A 13 -13.15 16.67 6.31
N GLU A 14 -12.41 17.54 7.02
CA GLU A 14 -12.84 18.20 8.26
C GLU A 14 -13.23 17.26 9.43
N LYS A 15 -12.91 15.97 9.33
CA LYS A 15 -13.29 14.94 10.31
C LYS A 15 -12.09 14.10 10.76
N ASN A 16 -12.17 13.61 11.99
CA ASN A 16 -11.23 12.63 12.52
C ASN A 16 -11.69 11.21 12.16
N TYR A 17 -10.85 10.46 11.47
CA TYR A 17 -11.07 9.07 11.12
C TYR A 17 -10.05 8.17 11.82
N THR A 18 -10.47 6.97 12.21
CA THR A 18 -9.55 5.92 12.64
C THR A 18 -9.25 5.03 11.45
N PHE A 19 -8.10 5.24 10.83
CA PHE A 19 -7.61 4.42 9.74
C PHE A 19 -6.90 3.20 10.29
N LYS A 20 -7.35 2.00 9.93
CA LYS A 20 -6.69 0.76 10.32
C LYS A 20 -5.98 0.16 9.13
N LEU A 21 -4.74 -0.28 9.34
CA LEU A 21 -3.91 -0.96 8.35
C LEU A 21 -3.46 -2.30 8.92
N LYS A 22 -3.73 -3.39 8.21
CA LYS A 22 -3.17 -4.71 8.51
C LYS A 22 -1.88 -4.93 7.75
N PHE A 23 -0.81 -5.29 8.44
CA PHE A 23 0.43 -5.71 7.81
C PHE A 23 0.33 -7.17 7.36
N LEU A 24 0.38 -7.40 6.04
CA LEU A 24 0.24 -8.72 5.44
C LEU A 24 1.58 -9.48 5.31
N GLY A 25 2.70 -8.81 5.55
CA GLY A 25 4.05 -9.38 5.46
C GLY A 25 4.94 -8.66 4.46
N ARG A 26 6.10 -9.24 4.19
CA ARG A 26 7.06 -8.73 3.22
C ARG A 26 7.12 -9.65 2.01
N GLU A 27 7.27 -9.07 0.84
CA GLU A 27 7.55 -9.82 -0.39
C GLU A 27 8.38 -8.97 -1.37
N THR A 28 9.13 -9.62 -2.23
CA THR A 28 9.83 -8.96 -3.34
C THR A 28 8.89 -8.91 -4.54
N ILE A 29 8.71 -7.74 -5.13
CA ILE A 29 7.90 -7.58 -6.34
C ILE A 29 8.76 -7.12 -7.52
N ASN A 30 8.35 -7.53 -8.72
CA ASN A 30 8.91 -6.98 -9.96
C ASN A 30 8.23 -5.64 -10.26
N THR A 31 9.05 -4.61 -10.43
CA THR A 31 8.63 -3.29 -10.89
C THR A 31 9.36 -2.97 -12.19
N LYS A 32 8.97 -1.88 -12.87
CA LYS A 32 9.71 -1.42 -14.05
C LYS A 32 11.14 -0.92 -13.74
N PHE A 33 11.48 -0.76 -12.46
CA PHE A 33 12.80 -0.37 -11.98
C PHE A 33 13.64 -1.58 -11.55
N GLY A 34 13.09 -2.80 -11.62
CA GLY A 34 13.72 -4.03 -11.13
C GLY A 34 12.98 -4.66 -9.94
N LYS A 35 13.61 -5.64 -9.30
CA LYS A 35 13.07 -6.32 -8.11
C LYS A 35 13.23 -5.44 -6.88
N VAL A 36 12.16 -5.23 -6.13
CA VAL A 36 12.16 -4.38 -4.94
C VAL A 36 11.56 -5.13 -3.76
N ALA A 37 12.24 -5.11 -2.61
CA ALA A 37 11.69 -5.61 -1.35
C ALA A 37 10.57 -4.68 -0.88
N THR A 38 9.42 -5.25 -0.52
CA THR A 38 8.24 -4.47 -0.12
C THR A 38 7.58 -4.99 1.14
N ALA A 39 6.92 -4.08 1.84
CA ALA A 39 5.98 -4.34 2.91
C ALA A 39 4.55 -4.23 2.33
N LYS A 40 3.74 -5.27 2.53
CA LYS A 40 2.38 -5.39 2.02
C LYS A 40 1.37 -5.02 3.09
N PHE A 41 0.43 -4.14 2.76
CA PHE A 41 -0.59 -3.65 3.68
C PHE A 41 -1.99 -3.79 3.10
N ARG A 42 -2.94 -4.04 3.98
CA ARG A 42 -4.37 -4.00 3.68
C ARG A 42 -5.05 -2.96 4.58
N PRO A 43 -5.49 -1.82 4.05
CA PRO A 43 -6.31 -0.90 4.81
C PRO A 43 -7.70 -1.49 5.06
N TYR A 44 -8.26 -1.21 6.22
CA TYR A 44 -9.67 -1.41 6.50
C TYR A 44 -10.38 -0.10 6.19
N VAL A 45 -11.20 -0.12 5.15
CA VAL A 45 -12.12 0.98 4.84
C VAL A 45 -13.39 0.79 5.66
N GLN A 46 -13.88 1.85 6.31
CA GLN A 46 -15.22 1.83 6.90
C GLN A 46 -16.23 1.72 5.76
N SER A 47 -17.23 0.86 5.92
CA SER A 47 -18.25 0.64 4.91
C SER A 47 -19.04 1.90 4.60
N GLY A 48 -19.22 2.15 3.30
CA GLY A 48 -19.89 3.32 2.74
C GLY A 48 -20.10 3.11 1.24
N ARG A 49 -20.90 3.98 0.59
CA ARG A 49 -21.54 3.79 -0.75
C ARG A 49 -20.66 3.30 -1.91
N VAL A 50 -19.33 3.30 -1.79
CA VAL A 50 -18.39 2.87 -2.84
C VAL A 50 -17.77 1.51 -2.55
N PHE A 51 -17.68 1.09 -1.29
CA PHE A 51 -16.99 -0.14 -0.89
C PHE A 51 -17.92 -1.03 -0.07
N LYS A 52 -18.38 -2.16 -0.64
CA LYS A 52 -18.94 -3.25 0.18
C LYS A 52 -17.82 -3.77 1.09
N GLU A 53 -18.17 -4.18 2.30
CA GLU A 53 -17.30 -4.52 3.45
C GLU A 53 -16.16 -5.54 3.22
N GLU A 54 -15.92 -5.98 1.98
CA GLU A 54 -14.95 -7.00 1.61
C GLU A 54 -14.07 -6.60 0.41
N GLU A 55 -14.07 -5.33 0.01
CA GLU A 55 -13.27 -4.84 -1.12
C GLU A 55 -11.77 -4.77 -0.76
N SER A 56 -10.99 -5.72 -1.28
CA SER A 56 -9.60 -5.92 -0.88
C SER A 56 -8.64 -4.94 -1.56
N LEU A 57 -8.57 -3.71 -1.05
CA LEU A 57 -7.45 -2.82 -1.35
C LEU A 57 -6.17 -3.41 -0.74
N THR A 58 -5.11 -3.48 -1.51
CA THR A 58 -3.78 -3.91 -1.07
C THR A 58 -2.74 -2.96 -1.62
N VAL A 59 -1.85 -2.50 -0.75
CA VAL A 59 -0.78 -1.55 -1.06
C VAL A 59 0.56 -2.20 -0.77
N TRP A 60 1.48 -2.11 -1.72
CA TRP A 60 2.87 -2.51 -1.57
C TRP A 60 3.72 -1.26 -1.44
N VAL A 61 4.45 -1.17 -0.34
CA VAL A 61 5.32 -0.05 -0.02
C VAL A 61 6.76 -0.56 -0.01
N SER A 62 7.71 0.19 -0.55
CA SER A 62 9.14 -0.18 -0.49
C SER A 62 9.57 -0.43 0.95
N ASP A 63 10.31 -1.52 1.17
CA ASP A 63 10.86 -1.84 2.48
C ASP A 63 12.22 -1.18 2.69
N ASP A 64 12.28 0.13 2.46
CA ASP A 64 13.46 0.97 2.65
C ASP A 64 13.11 2.17 3.55
N LYS A 65 14.01 3.15 3.65
CA LYS A 65 13.74 4.37 4.43
C LYS A 65 12.81 5.35 3.72
N ASN A 66 12.60 5.21 2.41
CA ASN A 66 11.74 6.10 1.64
C ASN A 66 10.25 5.74 1.77
N LYS A 67 9.93 4.46 2.01
CA LYS A 67 8.55 3.95 2.19
C LYS A 67 7.61 4.41 1.06
N ILE A 68 8.04 4.21 -0.18
CA ILE A 68 7.34 4.63 -1.40
C ILE A 68 6.25 3.61 -1.75
N PRO A 69 5.00 4.02 -2.00
CA PRO A 69 4.00 3.14 -2.60
C PRO A 69 4.42 2.72 -4.02
N LEU A 70 4.64 1.42 -4.24
CA LEU A 70 5.11 0.88 -5.53
C LEU A 70 3.98 0.28 -6.36
N LEU A 71 2.99 -0.31 -5.71
CA LEU A 71 1.86 -0.99 -6.35
C LEU A 71 0.62 -0.87 -5.47
N ILE A 72 -0.51 -0.59 -6.09
CA ILE A 72 -1.83 -0.61 -5.47
C ILE A 72 -2.73 -1.53 -6.30
N LYS A 73 -3.44 -2.42 -5.63
CA LYS A 73 -4.48 -3.26 -6.24
C LYS A 73 -5.76 -3.17 -5.44
N ALA A 74 -6.89 -2.99 -6.10
CA ALA A 74 -8.21 -3.07 -5.49
C ALA A 74 -9.10 -3.98 -6.32
N SER A 75 -9.85 -4.83 -5.64
CA SER A 75 -10.98 -5.56 -6.24
C SER A 75 -12.22 -4.72 -6.01
N LEU A 76 -12.93 -4.38 -7.10
CA LEU A 76 -14.17 -3.61 -7.06
C LEU A 76 -15.35 -4.55 -7.27
N ALA A 77 -16.57 -4.09 -6.98
CA ALA A 77 -17.78 -4.85 -7.28
C ALA A 77 -17.87 -5.27 -8.77
N VAL A 78 -17.34 -4.42 -9.67
CA VAL A 78 -17.20 -4.72 -11.09
C VAL A 78 -15.78 -4.37 -11.53
N GLY A 79 -14.97 -5.39 -11.77
CA GLY A 79 -13.59 -5.25 -12.25
C GLY A 79 -12.56 -5.06 -11.13
N SER A 80 -11.43 -4.45 -11.50
CA SER A 80 -10.31 -4.26 -10.59
C SER A 80 -9.53 -3.01 -10.96
N LEU A 81 -8.94 -2.37 -9.96
CA LEU A 81 -7.97 -1.30 -10.13
C LEU A 81 -6.56 -1.83 -9.89
N ARG A 82 -5.64 -1.44 -10.77
CA ARG A 82 -4.20 -1.62 -10.57
C ARG A 82 -3.49 -0.31 -10.88
N ALA A 83 -2.64 0.14 -9.97
CA ALA A 83 -1.77 1.29 -10.17
C ALA A 83 -0.33 0.91 -9.82
N ASP A 84 0.58 1.12 -10.76
CA ASP A 84 2.01 0.90 -10.60
C ASP A 84 2.75 2.24 -10.54
N LEU A 85 3.85 2.31 -9.80
CA LEU A 85 4.68 3.52 -9.73
C LEU A 85 5.33 3.79 -11.10
N ASP A 86 5.01 4.95 -11.68
CA ASP A 86 5.54 5.33 -13.00
C ASP A 86 6.85 6.14 -12.91
N ALA A 87 7.04 7.00 -11.93
CA ALA A 87 8.33 7.68 -11.79
C ALA A 87 8.52 8.15 -10.36
N TYR A 88 9.77 8.27 -9.95
CA TYR A 88 10.15 8.90 -8.70
C TYR A 88 11.35 9.83 -8.92
N LYS A 89 11.41 10.90 -8.13
CA LYS A 89 12.52 11.86 -8.11
C LYS A 89 12.61 12.50 -6.73
N GLY A 90 13.78 13.04 -6.39
CA GLY A 90 13.98 13.78 -5.14
C GLY A 90 13.87 12.91 -3.88
N LEU A 91 14.31 11.65 -3.94
CA LEU A 91 14.28 10.76 -2.78
C LEU A 91 15.29 11.20 -1.72
N ALA A 92 14.89 11.12 -0.46
CA ALA A 92 15.75 11.44 0.68
C ALA A 92 16.80 10.34 0.95
N ASN A 93 16.55 9.11 0.52
CA ASN A 93 17.47 7.98 0.68
C ASN A 93 17.61 7.22 -0.64
N SER A 94 18.67 6.43 -0.78
CA SER A 94 18.84 5.51 -1.91
C SER A 94 17.67 4.55 -2.04
N PHE A 95 17.29 4.25 -3.29
CA PHE A 95 16.26 3.27 -3.62
C PHE A 95 16.90 1.93 -4.01
N PRO A 96 16.94 0.94 -3.11
CA PRO A 96 17.63 -0.31 -3.37
C PRO A 96 16.84 -1.19 -4.35
N ILE A 97 17.52 -1.64 -5.41
CA ILE A 97 17.04 -2.66 -6.35
C ILE A 97 17.81 -3.94 -6.07
N ILE A 98 17.10 -5.07 -6.05
CA ILE A 98 17.70 -6.41 -5.91
C ILE A 98 18.08 -6.89 -7.30
N PHE A 99 19.36 -7.21 -7.47
CA PHE A 99 19.88 -7.86 -8.67
C PHE A 99 19.98 -9.37 -8.41
N ASP A 100 19.70 -10.17 -9.43
CA ASP A 100 19.95 -11.62 -9.41
C ASP A 100 21.44 -11.93 -9.63
#